data_AF-A0A958PCP9-F1
#
_entry.id   AF-A0A958PCP9-F1
#
_cell.length_a   1.000
_cell.length_b   1.000
_cell.length_c   1.000
_cell.angle_alpha   90.00
_cell.angle_beta   90.00
_cell.angle_gamma   90.00
#
_symmetry.space_group_name_H-M   'P 1'
#
loop_
_entity.id
_entity.type
_entity.pdbx_description
1 polymer ?
#
loop_
_entity_poly.entity_id
_entity_poly.type
_entity_poly.pdbx_seq_one_letter_code
_entity_poly.pdbx_strand_id
1 'polypeptide(L)'
;YQLKWYDNIPILSWCLLLGKCRKCGSSISYRYPLVELLCGVFFVFTYLKLGICWTLLEYQIFAFSLLVVSFIDFDHYILPDVFTLSGIVIGLLGALINPERQFMDSLYGVLMGGGFLWAIAYVYWLLRKQEGMGGGDIKLLAWIGAVVGWQSIAFVILVSSILGGLVGIVVGIQKKEGLQSTIPFGPYLALGALLYIWVGEELTNWYLNLFIPGIA
;
A
#
# COMPACT_ATOMS: atom_id res chain seq x y z
N TYR A 1 -13.81 30.64 15.29
CA TYR A 1 -13.15 31.19 14.08
C TYR A 1 -13.49 30.23 12.98
N GLN A 2 -14.18 30.67 11.94
CA GLN A 2 -14.39 29.85 10.77
C GLN A 2 -13.12 29.88 9.93
N LEU A 3 -12.61 28.70 9.59
CA LEU A 3 -11.49 28.55 8.65
C LEU A 3 -11.93 29.13 7.30
N LYS A 4 -11.09 29.98 6.72
CA LYS A 4 -11.36 30.50 5.38
C LYS A 4 -11.10 29.40 4.37
N TRP A 5 -11.87 29.38 3.28
CA TRP A 5 -11.77 28.32 2.27
C TRP A 5 -10.35 28.12 1.72
N TYR A 6 -9.59 29.21 1.56
CA TYR A 6 -8.22 29.15 1.03
C TYR A 6 -7.19 28.63 2.05
N ASP A 7 -7.52 28.60 3.34
CA ASP A 7 -6.69 27.93 4.34
C ASP A 7 -6.78 26.39 4.20
N ASN A 8 -7.74 25.88 3.40
CA ASN A 8 -7.91 24.46 3.08
C ASN A 8 -7.28 24.04 1.73
N ILE A 9 -6.54 24.93 1.04
CA ILE A 9 -5.84 24.56 -0.21
C ILE A 9 -4.62 23.70 0.17
N PRO A 10 -4.58 22.41 -0.21
CA PRO A 10 -3.50 21.49 0.18
C PRO A 10 -2.13 22.05 -0.16
N ILE A 11 -1.15 21.87 0.73
CA ILE A 11 0.26 22.30 0.67
C ILE A 11 0.46 23.81 0.61
N LEU A 12 -0.27 24.49 -0.28
CA LEU A 12 -0.18 25.91 -0.56
C LEU A 12 -0.56 26.74 0.68
N SER A 13 -1.64 26.36 1.38
CA SER A 13 -2.02 27.04 2.61
C SER A 13 -0.95 26.89 3.68
N TRP A 14 -0.37 25.70 3.85
CA TRP A 14 0.69 25.44 4.82
C TRP A 14 1.96 26.24 4.52
N CYS A 15 2.39 26.30 3.25
CA CYS A 15 3.54 27.08 2.80
C CYS A 15 3.33 28.58 3.03
N LEU A 16 2.17 29.13 2.65
CA LEU A 16 1.84 30.54 2.86
C LEU A 16 1.71 30.92 4.33
N LEU A 17 1.34 29.96 5.17
CA LEU A 17 1.22 30.11 6.61
C LEU A 17 2.52 29.81 7.36
N LEU A 18 3.60 29.44 6.66
CA LEU A 18 4.89 29.04 7.22
C LEU A 18 4.74 27.97 8.32
N GLY A 19 3.81 27.03 8.10
CA GLY A 19 3.50 25.96 9.05
C GLY A 19 2.89 26.42 10.37
N LYS A 20 2.28 27.62 10.45
CA LYS A 20 1.61 28.11 11.66
C LYS A 20 0.15 28.47 11.40
N CYS A 21 -0.73 28.13 12.33
CA CYS A 21 -2.13 28.53 12.22
C CYS A 21 -2.25 30.07 12.20
N ARG A 22 -2.98 30.59 11.20
CA ARG A 22 -3.19 32.03 10.98
C ARG A 22 -3.68 32.79 12.22
N LYS A 23 -4.46 32.12 13.08
CA LYS A 23 -5.11 32.77 14.23
C LYS A 23 -4.42 32.51 15.56
N CYS A 24 -4.16 31.25 15.90
CA CYS A 24 -3.58 30.91 17.21
C CYS A 24 -2.05 30.79 17.19
N GLY A 25 -1.41 30.84 16.02
CA GLY A 25 0.05 30.74 15.89
C GLY A 25 0.63 29.37 16.21
N SER A 26 -0.20 28.37 16.55
CA SER A 26 0.24 27.00 16.81
C SER A 26 0.86 26.38 15.55
N SER A 27 1.88 25.56 15.72
CA SER A 27 2.49 24.84 14.61
C SER A 27 1.50 23.82 14.01
N ILE A 28 1.46 23.77 12.69
CA ILE A 28 0.77 22.75 11.91
C ILE A 28 1.80 21.67 11.57
N SER A 29 1.51 20.42 11.91
CA SER A 29 2.41 19.29 11.67
C SER A 29 2.80 19.17 10.19
N TYR A 30 4.08 18.88 9.92
CA TYR A 30 4.59 18.61 8.57
C TYR A 30 3.97 17.34 7.95
N ARG A 31 3.35 16.48 8.77
CA ARG A 31 2.65 15.28 8.28
C ARG A 31 1.52 15.61 7.30
N TYR A 32 0.80 16.71 7.53
CA TYR A 32 -0.30 17.12 6.64
C TYR A 32 0.15 17.43 5.21
N PRO A 33 1.07 18.39 4.98
CA PRO A 33 1.54 18.68 3.62
C PRO A 33 2.28 17.48 3.00
N LEU A 34 2.90 16.60 3.81
CA LEU A 34 3.53 15.38 3.31
C LEU A 34 2.50 14.39 2.76
N VAL A 35 1.41 14.11 3.50
CA VAL A 35 0.34 13.20 3.04
C VAL A 35 -0.34 13.76 1.79
N GLU A 36 -0.59 15.07 1.75
CA GLU A 36 -1.15 15.75 0.59
C GLU A 36 -0.24 15.65 -0.64
N LEU A 37 1.06 15.86 -0.45
CA LEU A 37 2.06 15.74 -1.52
C LEU A 37 2.14 14.30 -2.02
N LEU A 38 2.22 13.31 -1.13
CA LEU A 38 2.27 11.90 -1.50
C LEU A 38 1.01 11.47 -2.26
N CYS A 39 -0.17 11.90 -1.82
CA CYS A 39 -1.42 11.66 -2.52
C CYS A 39 -1.38 12.22 -3.95
N GLY A 40 -0.97 13.49 -4.10
CA GLY A 40 -0.81 14.13 -5.40
C GLY A 40 0.19 13.40 -6.30
N VAL A 41 1.34 13.00 -5.76
CA VAL A 41 2.34 12.20 -6.48
C VAL A 41 1.75 10.87 -6.93
N PHE A 42 1.09 10.12 -6.05
CA PHE A 42 0.51 8.82 -6.41
C PHE A 42 -0.52 8.95 -7.52
N PHE A 43 -1.34 10.01 -7.49
CA PHE A 43 -2.36 10.25 -8.51
C PHE A 43 -1.73 10.60 -9.86
N VAL A 44 -0.72 11.47 -9.87
CA VAL A 44 0.01 11.85 -11.09
C VAL A 44 0.71 10.63 -11.69
N PHE A 45 1.45 9.85 -10.90
CA PHE A 45 2.16 8.67 -11.40
C PHE A 45 1.20 7.61 -11.95
N THR A 46 0.09 7.36 -11.26
CA THR A 46 -0.93 6.41 -11.71
C THR A 46 -1.60 6.89 -13.02
N TYR A 47 -1.86 8.21 -13.14
CA TYR A 47 -2.36 8.81 -14.38
C TYR A 47 -1.37 8.70 -15.53
N LEU A 48 -0.08 8.99 -15.29
CA LEU A 48 0.95 8.88 -16.32
C LEU A 48 1.13 7.44 -16.81
N LYS A 49 0.88 6.45 -15.95
CA LYS A 49 1.01 5.04 -16.29
C LYS A 49 -0.20 4.48 -17.06
N LEU A 50 -1.42 4.83 -16.65
CA LEU A 50 -2.65 4.24 -17.19
C LEU A 50 -3.37 5.11 -18.22
N GLY A 51 -3.19 6.44 -18.17
CA GLY A 51 -4.04 7.38 -18.89
C GLY A 51 -5.45 7.45 -18.31
N ILE A 52 -6.39 8.02 -19.08
CA ILE A 52 -7.80 8.14 -18.68
C ILE A 52 -8.53 6.84 -19.00
N CYS A 53 -8.88 6.08 -17.95
CA CYS A 53 -9.58 4.80 -18.06
C CYS A 53 -10.35 4.51 -16.77
N TRP A 54 -11.16 3.44 -16.74
CA TRP A 54 -11.91 3.06 -15.53
C TRP A 54 -10.99 2.60 -14.40
N THR A 55 -9.92 1.87 -14.75
CA THR A 55 -8.93 1.37 -13.78
C THR A 55 -8.18 2.49 -13.08
N LEU A 56 -8.00 3.65 -13.73
CA LEU A 56 -7.38 4.83 -13.11
C LEU A 56 -8.10 5.22 -11.81
N LEU A 57 -9.43 5.33 -11.86
CA LEU A 57 -10.22 5.76 -10.71
C LEU A 57 -10.10 4.75 -9.55
N GLU A 58 -10.17 3.45 -9.86
CA GLU A 58 -10.01 2.39 -8.88
C GLU A 58 -8.64 2.44 -8.22
N TYR A 59 -7.58 2.58 -9.01
CA TYR A 59 -6.21 2.63 -8.50
C TYR A 59 -5.90 3.91 -7.73
N GLN A 60 -6.53 5.04 -8.07
CA GLN A 60 -6.41 6.27 -7.28
C GLN A 60 -7.08 6.15 -5.91
N ILE A 61 -8.31 5.60 -5.86
CA ILE A 61 -9.01 5.32 -4.60
C ILE A 61 -8.20 4.32 -3.77
N PHE A 62 -7.68 3.28 -4.41
CA PHE A 62 -6.86 2.27 -3.78
C PHE A 62 -5.54 2.85 -3.24
N ALA A 63 -4.80 3.63 -4.04
CA ALA A 63 -3.55 4.26 -3.63
C ALA A 63 -3.74 5.25 -2.47
N PHE A 64 -4.82 6.04 -2.50
CA PHE A 64 -5.18 6.90 -1.38
C PHE A 64 -5.46 6.09 -0.11
N SER A 65 -6.22 5.00 -0.24
CA SER A 65 -6.56 4.15 0.89
C SER A 65 -5.32 3.46 1.47
N LEU A 66 -4.41 2.97 0.61
CA LEU A 66 -3.11 2.41 0.98
C LEU A 66 -2.24 3.43 1.73
N LEU A 67 -2.22 4.68 1.27
CA LEU A 67 -1.53 5.77 1.96
C LEU A 67 -2.09 5.94 3.38
N VAL A 68 -3.42 6.03 3.51
CA VAL A 68 -4.08 6.20 4.81
C VAL A 68 -3.79 5.04 5.76
N VAL A 69 -3.97 3.78 5.32
CA VAL A 69 -3.72 2.62 6.18
C VAL A 69 -2.24 2.47 6.54
N SER A 70 -1.32 2.89 5.67
CA SER A 70 0.11 2.89 5.99
C SER A 70 0.45 3.84 7.13
N PHE A 71 -0.12 5.05 7.15
CA PHE A 71 0.08 5.97 8.26
C PHE A 71 -0.57 5.48 9.56
N ILE A 72 -1.76 4.86 9.46
CA ILE A 72 -2.41 4.22 10.63
C ILE A 72 -1.52 3.10 11.17
N ASP A 73 -0.95 2.26 10.31
CA ASP A 73 -0.08 1.16 10.74
C ASP A 73 1.24 1.68 11.33
N PHE A 74 1.82 2.75 10.77
CA PHE A 74 3.00 3.39 11.35
C PHE A 74 2.77 3.95 12.76
N ASP A 75 1.59 4.52 13.02
CA ASP A 75 1.29 5.14 14.32
C ASP A 75 0.73 4.12 15.34
N HIS A 76 0.01 3.10 14.88
CA HIS A 76 -0.77 2.21 15.76
C HIS A 76 -0.47 0.72 15.63
N TYR A 77 0.34 0.28 14.66
CA TYR A 77 0.63 -1.14 14.39
C TYR A 77 -0.64 -1.99 14.15
N ILE A 78 -1.69 -1.35 13.63
CA ILE A 78 -2.99 -1.97 13.39
C ILE A 78 -3.46 -1.59 11.98
N LEU A 79 -3.88 -2.60 11.23
CA LEU A 79 -4.61 -2.44 9.96
C LEU A 79 -6.11 -2.63 10.23
N PRO A 80 -6.94 -1.58 10.15
CA PRO A 80 -8.35 -1.68 10.50
C PRO A 80 -9.11 -2.60 9.55
N ASP A 81 -9.89 -3.52 10.12
CA ASP A 81 -10.74 -4.45 9.36
C ASP A 81 -11.74 -3.73 8.46
N VAL A 82 -12.21 -2.56 8.89
CA VAL A 82 -13.11 -1.71 8.10
C VAL A 82 -12.46 -1.32 6.77
N PHE A 83 -11.15 -1.09 6.72
CA PHE A 83 -10.45 -0.80 5.45
C PHE A 83 -10.13 -2.07 4.68
N THR A 84 -9.54 -3.07 5.32
CA THR A 84 -9.03 -4.25 4.61
C THR A 84 -10.17 -5.13 4.06
N LEU A 85 -11.18 -5.44 4.87
CA LEU A 85 -12.29 -6.31 4.45
C LEU A 85 -13.22 -5.60 3.47
N SER A 86 -13.57 -4.33 3.72
CA SER A 86 -14.36 -3.57 2.75
C SER A 86 -13.60 -3.38 1.45
N GLY A 87 -12.28 -3.18 1.53
CA GLY A 87 -11.39 -3.10 0.39
C GLY A 87 -11.43 -4.34 -0.50
N ILE A 88 -11.39 -5.55 0.08
CA ILE A 88 -11.53 -6.81 -0.67
C ILE A 88 -12.86 -6.82 -1.42
N VAL A 89 -13.97 -6.49 -0.74
CA VAL A 89 -15.31 -6.49 -1.35
C VAL A 89 -15.39 -5.46 -2.48
N ILE A 90 -14.93 -4.22 -2.24
CA ILE A 90 -14.91 -3.15 -3.24
C ILE A 90 -14.02 -3.53 -4.42
N GLY A 91 -12.86 -4.15 -4.19
CA GLY A 91 -11.94 -4.61 -5.23
C GLY A 91 -12.57 -5.66 -6.14
N LEU A 92 -13.26 -6.65 -5.55
CA LEU A 92 -13.99 -7.69 -6.29
C LEU A 92 -15.20 -7.13 -7.05
N LEU A 93 -15.97 -6.23 -6.45
CA LEU A 93 -17.08 -5.56 -7.12
C LEU A 93 -16.59 -4.66 -8.26
N GLY A 94 -15.48 -3.95 -8.04
CA GLY A 94 -14.80 -3.18 -9.08
C GLY A 94 -14.42 -4.08 -10.26
N ALA A 95 -13.85 -5.26 -10.00
CA ALA A 95 -13.52 -6.23 -11.04
C ALA A 95 -14.73 -6.79 -11.82
N LEU A 96 -15.95 -6.72 -11.26
CA LEU A 96 -17.18 -7.11 -11.97
C LEU A 96 -17.72 -5.99 -12.87
N ILE A 97 -17.49 -4.73 -12.49
CA ILE A 97 -18.05 -3.55 -13.17
C ILE A 97 -17.06 -3.00 -14.19
N ASN A 98 -15.76 -3.03 -13.88
CA ASN A 98 -14.69 -2.49 -14.69
C ASN A 98 -14.36 -3.43 -15.87
N PRO A 99 -14.63 -3.04 -17.12
CA PRO A 99 -14.40 -3.90 -18.28
C PRO A 99 -12.91 -4.15 -18.57
N GLU A 100 -12.01 -3.37 -17.98
CA GLU A 100 -10.56 -3.49 -18.16
C GLU A 100 -9.95 -4.56 -17.24
N ARG A 101 -10.72 -5.08 -16.29
CA ARG A 101 -10.26 -6.06 -15.30
C ARG A 101 -10.95 -7.40 -15.48
N GLN A 102 -10.19 -8.47 -15.25
CA GLN A 102 -10.75 -9.81 -15.21
C GLN A 102 -11.14 -10.17 -13.77
N PHE A 103 -12.41 -10.55 -13.58
CA PHE A 103 -12.90 -10.97 -12.27
C PHE A 103 -12.11 -12.17 -11.71
N MET A 104 -11.77 -13.14 -12.57
CA MET A 104 -11.02 -14.32 -12.15
C MET A 104 -9.64 -13.98 -11.62
N ASP A 105 -8.95 -13.00 -12.22
CA ASP A 105 -7.64 -12.56 -11.73
C ASP A 105 -7.73 -11.96 -10.34
N SER A 106 -8.81 -11.22 -10.07
CA SER A 106 -9.06 -10.60 -8.76
C SER A 106 -9.45 -11.65 -7.72
N LEU A 107 -10.25 -12.65 -8.10
CA LEU A 107 -10.64 -13.77 -7.24
C LEU A 107 -9.42 -14.62 -6.86
N TYR A 108 -8.59 -14.99 -7.83
CA TYR A 108 -7.31 -15.67 -7.56
C TYR A 108 -6.38 -14.77 -6.75
N GLY A 109 -6.42 -13.46 -6.97
CA GLY A 109 -5.69 -12.48 -6.19
C GLY A 109 -6.03 -12.54 -4.69
N VAL A 110 -7.31 -12.58 -4.36
CA VAL A 110 -7.76 -12.73 -2.96
C VAL A 110 -7.31 -14.07 -2.38
N LEU A 111 -7.55 -15.16 -3.11
CA LEU A 111 -7.27 -16.52 -2.65
C LEU A 111 -5.78 -16.77 -2.48
N MET A 112 -4.96 -16.38 -3.45
CA MET A 112 -3.52 -16.54 -3.38
C MET A 112 -2.90 -15.53 -2.41
N GLY A 113 -3.36 -14.27 -2.38
CA GLY A 113 -2.78 -13.24 -1.52
C GLY A 113 -3.05 -13.55 -0.05
N GLY A 114 -4.34 -13.62 0.31
CA GLY A 114 -4.74 -13.96 1.67
C GLY A 114 -4.39 -15.39 2.06
N GLY A 115 -4.65 -16.35 1.17
CA GLY A 115 -4.42 -17.76 1.46
C GLY A 115 -2.94 -18.11 1.63
N PHE A 116 -2.03 -17.51 0.86
CA PHE A 116 -0.60 -17.77 0.97
C PHE A 116 -0.04 -17.30 2.32
N LEU A 117 -0.29 -16.05 2.70
CA LEU A 117 0.18 -15.54 3.99
C LEU A 117 -0.51 -16.23 5.17
N TRP A 118 -1.79 -16.55 5.03
CA TRP A 118 -2.50 -17.33 6.03
C TRP A 118 -1.90 -18.73 6.20
N ALA A 119 -1.55 -19.41 5.11
CA ALA A 119 -0.89 -20.71 5.15
C ALA A 119 0.47 -20.65 5.86
N ILE A 120 1.29 -19.63 5.55
CA ILE A 120 2.57 -19.39 6.23
C ILE A 120 2.34 -19.14 7.73
N ALA A 121 1.41 -18.26 8.08
CA ALA A 121 1.08 -17.95 9.47
C ALA A 121 0.60 -19.20 10.23
N TYR A 122 -0.23 -20.03 9.59
CA TYR A 122 -0.73 -21.27 10.17
C TYR A 122 0.37 -22.31 10.38
N VAL A 123 1.25 -22.51 9.40
CA VAL A 123 2.41 -23.42 9.52
C VAL A 123 3.35 -22.93 10.61
N TYR A 124 3.63 -21.63 10.67
CA TYR A 124 4.45 -21.03 11.72
C TYR A 124 3.84 -21.24 13.10
N TRP A 125 2.54 -21.02 13.24
CA TRP A 125 1.81 -21.26 14.47
C TRP A 125 1.89 -22.72 14.90
N LEU A 126 1.75 -23.67 13.97
CA LEU A 126 1.86 -25.09 14.26
C LEU A 126 3.26 -25.48 14.80
N LEU A 127 4.32 -24.89 14.24
CA LEU A 127 5.71 -25.19 14.60
C LEU A 127 6.16 -24.48 15.89
N ARG A 128 5.76 -23.23 16.09
CA ARG A 128 6.28 -22.36 17.16
C ARG A 128 5.28 -22.08 18.28
N LYS A 129 3.99 -22.39 18.08
CA LYS A 129 2.88 -22.03 18.98
C LYS A 129 2.83 -20.53 19.32
N GLN A 130 3.33 -19.70 18.42
CA GLN A 130 3.35 -18.26 18.52
C GLN A 130 2.79 -17.67 17.22
N GLU A 131 2.12 -16.53 17.33
CA GLU A 131 1.65 -15.80 16.15
C GLU A 131 2.86 -15.18 15.44
N GLY A 132 3.15 -15.67 14.23
CA GLY A 132 4.31 -15.23 13.45
C GLY A 132 4.04 -14.03 12.55
N MET A 133 2.78 -13.76 12.22
CA MET A 133 2.38 -12.73 11.26
C MET A 133 1.05 -12.11 11.65
N GLY A 134 0.93 -10.79 11.49
CA GLY A 134 -0.28 -10.05 11.82
C GLY A 134 -1.45 -10.41 10.90
N GLY A 135 -2.63 -10.66 11.49
CA GLY A 135 -3.85 -10.91 10.73
C GLY A 135 -4.25 -9.76 9.80
N GLY A 136 -3.83 -8.54 10.12
CA GLY A 136 -4.01 -7.36 9.27
C GLY A 136 -3.28 -7.45 7.94
N ASP A 137 -2.03 -7.94 7.95
CA ASP A 137 -1.19 -8.05 6.75
C ASP A 137 -1.76 -9.08 5.76
N ILE A 138 -2.32 -10.18 6.28
CA ILE A 138 -3.01 -11.20 5.50
C ILE A 138 -4.19 -10.59 4.74
N LYS A 139 -5.02 -9.80 5.44
CA LYS A 139 -6.20 -9.14 4.84
C LYS A 139 -5.79 -8.04 3.86
N LEU A 140 -4.71 -7.31 4.16
CA LEU A 140 -4.17 -6.29 3.27
C LEU A 140 -3.65 -6.89 1.96
N LEU A 141 -2.91 -8.00 2.01
CA LEU A 141 -2.45 -8.67 0.79
C LEU A 141 -3.59 -9.29 -0.02
N ALA A 142 -4.61 -9.85 0.66
CA ALA A 142 -5.83 -10.28 0.01
C ALA A 142 -6.52 -9.13 -0.73
N TRP A 143 -6.59 -7.94 -0.11
CA TRP A 143 -7.13 -6.74 -0.74
C TRP A 143 -6.27 -6.29 -1.93
N ILE A 144 -4.95 -6.26 -1.79
CA ILE A 144 -4.03 -5.96 -2.90
C ILE A 144 -4.30 -6.91 -4.08
N GLY A 145 -4.41 -8.22 -3.82
CA GLY A 145 -4.77 -9.19 -4.85
C GLY A 145 -6.16 -8.96 -5.44
N ALA A 146 -7.13 -8.53 -4.64
CA ALA A 146 -8.49 -8.20 -5.10
C ALA A 146 -8.53 -7.03 -6.08
N VAL A 147 -7.58 -6.09 -6.00
CA VAL A 147 -7.55 -4.88 -6.84
C VAL A 147 -6.59 -5.05 -8.01
N VAL A 148 -5.39 -5.57 -7.74
CA VAL A 148 -4.28 -5.61 -8.71
C VAL A 148 -4.23 -6.95 -9.45
N GLY A 149 -4.80 -8.01 -8.89
CA GLY A 149 -4.78 -9.37 -9.45
C GLY A 149 -3.75 -10.29 -8.79
N TRP A 150 -3.73 -11.55 -9.17
CA TRP A 150 -2.84 -12.55 -8.58
C TRP A 150 -1.39 -12.41 -9.05
N GLN A 151 -1.17 -11.85 -10.24
CA GLN A 151 0.15 -11.65 -10.85
C GLN A 151 1.03 -10.74 -9.98
N SER A 152 0.43 -9.83 -9.22
CA SER A 152 1.16 -8.92 -8.34
C SER A 152 1.67 -9.57 -7.06
N ILE A 153 1.04 -10.66 -6.59
CA ILE A 153 1.26 -11.18 -5.22
C ILE A 153 2.72 -11.53 -4.97
N ALA A 154 3.34 -12.29 -5.89
CA ALA A 154 4.72 -12.71 -5.73
C ALA A 154 5.68 -11.51 -5.70
N PHE A 155 5.46 -10.54 -6.59
CA PHE A 155 6.26 -9.31 -6.63
C PHE A 155 6.09 -8.49 -5.35
N VAL A 156 4.84 -8.28 -4.91
CA VAL A 156 4.52 -7.48 -3.72
C VAL A 156 5.16 -8.09 -2.48
N ILE A 157 5.01 -9.41 -2.26
CA ILE A 157 5.63 -10.10 -1.11
C ILE A 157 7.16 -9.96 -1.15
N LEU A 158 7.77 -10.15 -2.32
CA LEU A 158 9.22 -10.09 -2.46
C LEU A 158 9.74 -8.69 -2.15
N VAL A 159 9.18 -7.67 -2.81
CA VAL A 159 9.60 -6.27 -2.65
C VAL A 159 9.32 -5.79 -1.24
N SER A 160 8.15 -6.11 -0.67
CA SER A 160 7.81 -5.71 0.70
C SER A 160 8.74 -6.35 1.72
N SER A 161 9.11 -7.62 1.53
CA SER A 161 10.04 -8.33 2.42
C SER A 161 11.46 -7.77 2.35
N ILE A 162 11.93 -7.41 1.15
CA ILE A 162 13.24 -6.75 0.98
C ILE A 162 13.23 -5.37 1.65
N LEU A 163 12.25 -4.53 1.34
CA LEU A 163 12.16 -3.17 1.89
C LEU A 163 11.97 -3.19 3.41
N GLY A 164 11.04 -4.00 3.90
CA GLY A 164 10.78 -4.17 5.33
C GLY A 164 11.97 -4.77 6.07
N GLY A 165 12.69 -5.71 5.47
CA GLY A 165 13.91 -6.29 6.03
C GLY A 165 15.06 -5.29 6.10
N LEU A 166 15.29 -4.50 5.06
CA LEU A 166 16.31 -3.45 5.04
C LEU A 166 16.04 -2.39 6.11
N VAL A 167 14.80 -1.88 6.18
CA VAL A 167 14.44 -0.91 7.22
C VAL A 167 14.46 -1.55 8.61
N GLY A 168 14.02 -2.80 8.72
CA GLY A 168 14.18 -3.71 9.86
C GLY A 168 15.57 -3.66 10.48
N ILE A 169 16.57 -3.96 9.65
CA ILE A 169 17.97 -3.99 10.05
C ILE A 169 18.44 -2.60 10.49
N VAL A 170 18.16 -1.55 9.71
CA VAL A 170 18.59 -0.19 10.02
C VAL A 170 18.02 0.29 11.37
N VAL A 171 16.72 0.10 11.59
CA VAL A 171 16.04 0.51 12.83
C VAL A 171 16.49 -0.36 14.01
N GLY A 172 16.66 -1.66 13.81
CA GLY A 172 17.16 -2.57 14.84
C GLY A 172 18.57 -2.22 15.34
N ILE A 173 19.44 -1.76 14.43
CA ILE A 173 20.77 -1.23 14.77
C ILE A 173 20.65 0.07 15.56
N GLN A 174 19.80 1.01 15.12
CA GLN A 174 19.63 2.31 15.78
C GLN A 174 19.04 2.20 17.19
N LYS A 175 18.04 1.34 17.38
CA LYS A 175 17.37 1.14 18.68
C LYS A 175 18.15 0.24 19.63
N LYS A 176 19.21 -0.44 19.16
CA LYS A 176 19.94 -1.49 19.90
C LYS A 176 19.05 -2.66 20.36
N GLU A 177 17.87 -2.81 19.77
CA GLU A 177 16.93 -3.92 20.01
C GLU A 177 17.25 -5.13 19.12
N GLY A 178 18.22 -4.99 18.20
CA GLY A 178 18.60 -6.05 17.28
C GLY A 178 17.45 -6.47 16.36
N LEU A 179 17.38 -7.77 16.02
CA LEU A 179 16.32 -8.35 15.19
C LEU A 179 14.94 -8.40 15.87
N GLN A 180 14.81 -7.94 17.12
CA GLN A 180 13.54 -7.94 17.85
C GLN A 180 12.74 -6.63 17.73
N SER A 181 13.28 -5.63 17.01
CA SER A 181 12.53 -4.39 16.76
C SER A 181 11.32 -4.72 15.89
N THR A 182 10.12 -4.56 16.46
CA THR A 182 8.87 -4.72 15.71
C THR A 182 8.67 -3.51 14.80
N ILE A 183 8.53 -3.77 13.50
CA ILE A 183 8.23 -2.74 12.50
C ILE A 183 6.91 -3.11 11.83
N PRO A 184 6.02 -2.13 11.60
CA PRO A 184 4.77 -2.36 10.87
C PRO A 184 5.08 -2.82 9.44
N PHE A 185 4.54 -3.98 9.04
CA PHE A 185 4.80 -4.55 7.71
C PHE A 185 3.85 -3.99 6.64
N GLY A 186 2.66 -3.53 7.04
CA GLY A 186 1.62 -2.99 6.16
C GLY A 186 2.10 -1.90 5.19
N PRO A 187 2.89 -0.89 5.63
CA PRO A 187 3.43 0.14 4.76
C PRO A 187 4.32 -0.41 3.63
N TYR A 188 5.06 -1.50 3.88
CA TYR A 188 5.90 -2.10 2.84
C TYR A 188 5.08 -2.93 1.86
N LEU A 189 4.00 -3.58 2.31
CA LEU A 189 3.02 -4.21 1.42
C LEU A 189 2.33 -3.18 0.52
N ALA A 190 1.89 -2.07 1.10
CA ALA A 190 1.29 -0.95 0.37
C ALA A 190 2.27 -0.38 -0.67
N LEU A 191 3.52 -0.15 -0.28
CA LEU A 191 4.56 0.34 -1.19
C LEU A 191 4.87 -0.67 -2.30
N GLY A 192 4.95 -1.96 -1.98
CA GLY A 192 5.13 -3.02 -2.99
C GLY A 192 4.01 -3.05 -4.02
N ALA A 193 2.75 -2.87 -3.59
CA ALA A 193 1.60 -2.79 -4.48
C ALA A 193 1.66 -1.57 -5.41
N LEU A 194 2.00 -0.39 -4.87
CA LEU A 194 2.16 0.83 -5.67
C LEU A 194 3.31 0.70 -6.69
N LEU A 195 4.44 0.12 -6.29
CA LEU A 195 5.55 -0.14 -7.20
C LEU A 195 5.17 -1.12 -8.31
N TYR A 196 4.39 -2.15 -8.01
CA TYR A 196 3.87 -3.05 -9.03
C TYR A 196 2.97 -2.33 -10.03
N ILE A 197 2.06 -1.48 -9.54
CA ILE A 197 1.17 -0.69 -10.42
C ILE A 197 1.99 0.21 -11.36
N TRP A 198 3.06 0.83 -10.88
CA TRP A 198 3.81 1.80 -11.67
C TRP A 198 4.87 1.18 -12.59
N VAL A 199 5.55 0.12 -12.14
CA VAL A 199 6.74 -0.44 -12.84
C VAL A 199 6.69 -1.97 -12.96
N GLY A 200 5.71 -2.64 -12.36
CA GLY A 200 5.66 -4.09 -12.26
C GLY A 200 5.61 -4.79 -13.62
N GLU A 201 4.88 -4.23 -14.57
CA GLU A 201 4.80 -4.77 -15.93
C GLU A 201 6.14 -4.66 -16.68
N GLU A 202 6.81 -3.51 -16.64
CA GLU A 202 8.13 -3.35 -17.27
C GLU A 202 9.16 -4.29 -16.63
N LEU A 203 9.15 -4.42 -15.30
CA LEU A 203 10.05 -5.31 -14.56
C LEU A 203 9.80 -6.78 -14.88
N THR A 204 8.53 -7.18 -14.97
CA THR A 204 8.16 -8.56 -15.32
C THR A 204 8.59 -8.89 -16.74
N ASN A 205 8.33 -7.99 -17.69
CA ASN A 205 8.73 -8.17 -19.08
C ASN A 205 10.26 -8.15 -19.25
N TRP A 206 10.97 -7.28 -18.52
CA TRP A 206 12.43 -7.26 -18.50
C TRP A 206 13.01 -8.57 -17.96
N TYR A 207 12.47 -9.08 -16.85
CA TYR A 207 12.90 -10.35 -16.27
C TYR A 207 12.65 -11.52 -17.23
N LEU A 208 11.46 -11.60 -17.82
CA LEU A 208 11.13 -12.64 -18.78
C LEU A 208 12.04 -12.59 -20.01
N ASN A 209 12.35 -11.40 -20.53
CA ASN A 209 13.27 -11.25 -21.66
C ASN A 209 14.71 -11.65 -21.32
N LEU A 210 15.16 -11.46 -20.07
CA LEU A 210 16.50 -11.83 -19.64
C LEU A 210 16.70 -13.35 -19.61
N PHE A 211 15.69 -14.11 -19.19
CA PHE A 211 15.79 -15.56 -19.00
C PHE A 211 15.16 -16.38 -20.14
N ILE A 212 14.17 -15.83 -20.84
CA ILE A 212 13.44 -16.48 -21.92
C ILE A 212 13.21 -15.48 -23.07
N PRO A 213 14.26 -15.17 -23.85
CA PRO A 213 14.14 -14.21 -24.95
C PRO A 213 13.13 -14.70 -26.00
N GLY A 214 12.10 -13.89 -26.28
CA GLY A 214 11.11 -14.13 -27.34
C GLY A 214 9.66 -14.39 -26.91
N ILE A 215 9.33 -14.25 -25.61
CA ILE A 215 7.95 -14.42 -25.09
C ILE A 215 7.25 -13.08 -24.81
N ALA A 216 7.98 -11.97 -24.73
CA ALA A 216 7.44 -10.62 -24.50
C ALA A 216 7.03 -9.90 -25.79
#